data_AF-A0A958G3C0-F1
#
_entry.id   AF-A0A958G3C0-F1
#
_cell.length_a   1.000
_cell.length_b   1.000
_cell.length_c   1.000
_cell.angle_alpha   90.00
_cell.angle_beta   90.00
_cell.angle_gamma   90.00
#
_symmetry.space_group_name_H-M   'P 1'
#
loop_
_entity.id
_entity.type
_entity.pdbx_description
1 polymer ?
#
loop_
_entity_poly.entity_id
_entity_poly.type
_entity_poly.pdbx_seq_one_letter_code
_entity_poly.pdbx_strand_id
1 'polypeptide(L)' 'YALPENSEVTVEVYNMLGERVATLISGFHPAGIHSVQWDASSLSSGVYFYRLAARSSSGQQFTQVQKMILMK' A
#
# COMPACT_ATOMS: atom_id res chain seq x y z
N TYR A 1 5.82 5.95 2.80
CA TYR A 1 6.91 4.97 2.92
C TYR A 1 8.21 5.61 2.46
N ALA A 2 9.35 5.10 2.91
CA ALA A 2 10.66 5.55 2.44
C ALA A 2 11.29 4.44 1.60
N LEU A 3 11.84 4.80 0.45
CA LEU A 3 12.56 3.91 -0.45
C LEU A 3 14.06 4.25 -0.39
N PRO A 4 14.93 3.30 -0.01
CA PRO A 4 16.38 3.52 -0.06
C PRO A 4 16.92 3.51 -1.50
N GLU A 5 16.22 2.85 -2.42
CA GLU A 5 16.58 2.68 -3.82
C GLU A 5 15.35 2.78 -4.72
N ASN A 6 15.56 3.02 -6.01
CA ASN A 6 14.49 3.00 -6.99
C ASN A 6 13.80 1.63 -6.98
N SER A 7 12.48 1.60 -6.92
CA SER A 7 11.73 0.37 -6.69
C SER A 7 10.43 0.35 -7.48
N GLU A 8 10.05 -0.83 -7.96
CA GLU A 8 8.67 -1.10 -8.36
C GLU A 8 7.84 -1.31 -7.10
N VAL A 9 6.82 -0.48 -6.89
CA VAL A 9 6.00 -0.45 -5.68
C VAL A 9 4.54 -0.68 -6.02
N THR A 10 3.88 -1.52 -5.23
CA THR A 10 2.44 -1.75 -5.27
C THR A 10 1.87 -1.55 -3.87
N VAL A 11 0.85 -0.71 -3.75
CA VAL A 11 0.09 -0.50 -2.52
C VAL A 11 -1.37 -0.85 -2.78
N GLU A 12 -1.83 -1.90 -2.11
CA GLU A 12 -3.20 -2.43 -2.24
C GLU A 12 -3.90 -2.40 -0.88
N VAL A 13 -5.22 -2.26 -0.89
CA VAL A 13 -6.06 -2.30 0.31
C VAL A 13 -7.05 -3.44 0.21
N TYR A 14 -7.23 -4.15 1.32
CA TYR A 14 -8.07 -5.33 1.47
C TYR A 14 -9.03 -5.17 2.64
N ASN A 15 -10.22 -5.78 2.53
CA ASN A 15 -11.14 -5.91 3.66
C ASN A 15 -10.81 -7.16 4.51
N MET A 16 -11.58 -7.40 5.58
CA MET A 16 -11.38 -8.55 6.48
C MET A 16 -11.60 -9.92 5.82
N LEU A 17 -12.31 -9.98 4.69
CA LEU A 17 -12.51 -11.20 3.92
C LEU A 17 -11.35 -11.50 2.97
N GLY A 18 -10.34 -10.61 2.91
CA GLY A 18 -9.21 -10.71 1.98
C GLY A 18 -9.52 -10.22 0.57
N GLU A 19 -10.66 -9.57 0.36
CA GLU A 19 -11.01 -9.00 -0.94
C GLU A 19 -10.28 -7.68 -1.13
N ARG A 20 -9.62 -7.50 -2.28
CA ARG A 20 -8.98 -6.23 -2.64
C ARG A 20 -10.03 -5.19 -2.96
N VAL A 21 -10.10 -4.14 -2.16
CA VAL A 21 -11.06 -3.04 -2.32
C VAL A 21 -10.47 -1.84 -3.07
N ALA A 22 -9.15 -1.70 -3.08
CA ALA A 22 -8.47 -0.64 -3.82
C ALA A 22 -7.02 -1.01 -4.18
N THR A 23 -6.52 -0.45 -5.28
CA THR A 23 -5.09 -0.35 -5.59
C THR A 23 -4.75 1.12 -5.58
N LEU A 24 -3.95 1.57 -4.61
CA LEU A 24 -3.61 2.99 -4.42
C LEU A 24 -2.45 3.40 -5.30
N ILE A 25 -1.46 2.52 -5.44
CA ILE A 25 -0.26 2.71 -6.24
C ILE A 25 0.10 1.40 -6.91
N SER A 26 0.54 1.47 -8.16
CA SER A 26 1.21 0.38 -8.85
C SER A 26 2.14 0.96 -9.90
N GLY A 27 3.45 0.92 -9.66
CA GLY A 27 4.43 1.40 -10.63
C GLY A 27 5.82 1.61 -10.07
N PHE A 28 6.70 2.18 -10.90
CA PHE A 28 8.08 2.48 -10.52
C PHE A 28 8.19 3.82 -9.79
N HIS A 29 8.86 3.82 -8.63
CA HIS A 29 9.09 4.99 -7.80
C HIS A 29 10.59 5.17 -7.55
N PRO A 30 11.12 6.40 -7.66
CA PRO A 30 12.51 6.68 -7.33
C PRO A 30 12.78 6.55 -5.82
N ALA A 31 14.04 6.39 -5.45
CA ALA A 31 14.46 6.48 -4.05
C ALA A 31 13.98 7.81 -3.42
N GLY A 32 13.60 7.76 -2.15
CA GLY A 32 13.07 8.91 -1.42
C GLY A 32 11.81 8.61 -0.59
N ILE A 33 11.19 9.66 -0.08
CA ILE A 33 10.00 9.57 0.76
C ILE A 33 8.76 9.78 -0.11
N HIS A 34 7.82 8.85 -0.03
CA HIS A 34 6.55 8.87 -0.76
C HIS A 34 5.39 8.84 0.22
N SER A 35 4.36 9.64 -0.04
CA SER A 35 3.10 9.61 0.70
C SER A 35 2.00 9.12 -0.22
N VAL A 36 1.06 8.35 0.34
CA VAL A 36 -0.08 7.81 -0.40
C VAL A 36 -1.33 8.29 0.30
N GLN A 37 -2.22 8.94 -0.44
CA GLN A 37 -3.53 9.31 0.05
C GLN A 37 -4.54 8.27 -0.40
N TRP A 38 -5.39 7.83 0.53
CA TRP A 38 -6.48 6.92 0.24
C TRP A 38 -7.81 7.61 0.54
N ASP A 39 -8.63 7.80 -0.49
CA ASP A 39 -10.02 8.19 -0.32
C ASP A 39 -10.87 6.95 -0.05
N ALA A 40 -11.31 6.82 1.21
CA ALA A 40 -12.15 5.72 1.69
C ALA A 40 -13.60 6.17 1.93
N SER A 41 -14.03 7.32 1.41
CA SER A 41 -15.35 7.91 1.67
C SER A 41 -16.53 6.98 1.30
N SER A 42 -16.36 6.21 0.22
CA SER A 42 -17.34 5.24 -0.27
C SER A 42 -17.39 3.92 0.51
N LEU A 43 -16.47 3.70 1.47
CA LEU A 43 -16.39 2.46 2.24
C LEU A 43 -17.09 2.59 3.60
N SER A 44 -17.51 1.45 4.15
CA SER A 44 -18.10 1.36 5.49
C SER A 44 -17.03 1.45 6.58
N SER A 45 -17.37 1.97 7.76
CA SER A 45 -16.51 1.84 8.93
C SER A 45 -16.17 0.36 9.20
N GLY A 46 -14.92 0.07 9.54
CA GLY A 46 -14.46 -1.30 9.70
C GLY A 46 -12.94 -1.45 9.71
N VAL A 47 -12.48 -2.69 9.77
CA VAL A 47 -11.05 -3.03 9.70
C VAL A 47 -10.66 -3.31 8.26
N TYR A 48 -9.56 -2.69 7.85
CA TYR A 48 -8.95 -2.88 6.54
C TYR A 48 -7.46 -3.20 6.72
N PHE A 49 -6.87 -3.78 5.69
CA PHE A 49 -5.44 -4.06 5.64
C PHE A 49 -4.86 -3.43 4.39
N TYR A 50 -3.77 -2.68 4.52
CA TYR A 50 -2.98 -2.33 3.35
C TYR A 50 -1.76 -3.22 3.25
N ARG A 51 -1.42 -3.56 2.02
CA ARG A 51 -0.21 -4.29 1.65
C ARG A 51 0.66 -3.37 0.82
N LEU A 52 1.87 -3.12 1.29
CA LEU A 52 2.94 -2.49 0.53
C LEU A 52 3.90 -3.57 0.07
N ALA A 53 4.05 -3.74 -1.24
CA ALA A 53 5.07 -4.57 -1.84
C ALA A 53 6.04 -3.67 -2.61
N ALA A 54 7.34 -3.88 -2.44
CA ALA A 54 8.37 -3.16 -3.17
C ALA A 54 9.43 -4.15 -3.70
N ARG A 55 9.88 -3.93 -4.93
CA ARG A 55 11.01 -4.62 -5.53
C ARG A 55 12.05 -3.57 -5.95
N SER A 56 13.20 -3.53 -5.30
CA SER A 56 14.26 -2.60 -5.61
C SER A 56 14.92 -2.91 -6.96
N SER A 57 15.59 -1.92 -7.53
CA SER A 57 16.45 -2.08 -8.70
C SER A 57 17.60 -3.08 -8.48
N SER A 58 18.04 -3.25 -7.23
CA SER A 58 19.03 -4.27 -6.84
C SER A 58 18.44 -5.68 -6.70
N GLY A 59 17.14 -5.86 -6.93
CA GLY A 59 16.45 -7.14 -6.86
C GLY A 59 15.95 -7.54 -5.47
N GLN A 60 16.14 -6.69 -4.45
CA GLN A 60 15.60 -6.93 -3.12
C GLN A 60 14.08 -6.80 -3.15
N GLN A 61 13.41 -7.68 -2.41
CA GLN A 61 11.96 -7.67 -2.29
C GLN A 61 11.56 -7.38 -0.85
N PHE A 62 10.58 -6.50 -0.69
CA PHE A 62 9.99 -6.15 0.59
C PHE A 62 8.47 -6.28 0.49
N THR A 63 7.85 -6.82 1.53
CA THR A 63 6.40 -6.82 1.67
C THR A 63 6.04 -6.55 3.11
N GLN A 64 5.13 -5.61 3.32
CA GLN A 64 4.62 -5.26 4.63
C GLN A 64 3.09 -5.16 4.55
N VAL A 65 2.43 -5.78 5.52
CA VAL A 65 0.97 -5.68 5.69
C VAL A 65 0.71 -5.03 7.03
N GLN A 66 -0.22 -4.08 7.06
CA GLN A 66 -0.57 -3.34 8.27
C GLN A 66 -2.09 -3.15 8.33
N LYS A 67 -2.60 -3.23 9.56
CA LYS A 67 -4.01 -3.04 9.87
C LYS A 67 -4.35 -1.56 9.97
N MET A 68 -5.51 -1.18 9.45
CA MET A 68 -6.12 0.14 9.59
C MET A 68 -7.55 -0.01 10.11
N ILE A 69 -8.02 1.00 10.85
CA ILE A 69 -9.42 1.09 11.27
C ILE A 69 -10.01 2.32 10.61
N LEU A 70 -11.02 2.13 9.78
CA LEU A 70 -11.81 3.21 9.20
C LEU A 70 -12.96 3.53 10.14
N MET A 71 -13.06 4.78 10.58
CA MET A 71 -14.15 5.30 11.39
C MET A 71 -14.80 6.47 10.64
N LYS A 72 -16.13 6.50 10.62
CA LYS A 72 -16.94 7.62 10.11
C LYS A 72 -17.46 8.47 11.26
#